data_AF-A0A0G3M0P8-F1
#
_entry.id   AF-A0A0G3M0P8-F1
#
_cell.length_a   1.000
_cell.length_b   1.000
_cell.length_c   1.000
_cell.angle_alpha   90.00
_cell.angle_beta   90.00
_cell.angle_gamma   90.00
#
_symmetry.space_group_name_H-M   'P 1'
#
loop_
_entity.id
_entity.type
_entity.pdbx_description
1 polymer ?
#
loop_
_entity_poly.entity_id
_entity_poly.type
_entity_poly.pdbx_seq_one_letter_code
_entity_poly.pdbx_strand_id
1 'polypeptide(L)'
;MFKATLINSFLYATIKYIIFFIVLAFIGNRFKHIVLDNAKTSSEIFSLTLNYILHVSIYMIPLILIFSFPIYFIMKIKKSVFFLLSIVLFFIGEYYFYTYLYAPSNKILGIYNIIISIILLLVFFYKVIRSKFIEP
;
A
#
# COMPACT_ATOMS: atom_id res chain seq x y z
N MET A 1 -5.11 17.75 -0.76
CA MET A 1 -6.29 16.94 -1.14
C MET A 1 -6.41 16.87 -2.63
N PHE A 2 -6.43 15.66 -3.16
CA PHE A 2 -6.23 15.41 -4.57
C PHE A 2 -7.54 15.13 -5.31
N LYS A 3 -7.60 15.51 -6.59
CA LYS A 3 -8.71 15.16 -7.50
C LYS A 3 -8.63 13.67 -7.89
N ALA A 4 -9.73 13.06 -8.30
CA ALA A 4 -9.79 11.68 -8.79
C ALA A 4 -9.15 11.50 -10.19
N THR A 5 -7.84 11.72 -10.29
CA THR A 5 -7.06 11.51 -11.52
C THR A 5 -6.22 10.24 -11.40
N LEU A 6 -5.81 9.68 -12.55
CA LEU A 6 -4.95 8.50 -12.58
C LEU A 6 -3.61 8.80 -11.87
N ILE A 7 -3.02 9.97 -12.12
CA ILE A 7 -1.77 10.43 -11.49
C ILE A 7 -1.90 10.43 -9.96
N ASN A 8 -3.00 10.96 -9.41
CA ASN A 8 -3.19 11.01 -7.97
C ASN A 8 -3.44 9.62 -7.36
N SER A 9 -4.07 8.72 -8.13
CA SER A 9 -4.28 7.32 -7.73
C SER A 9 -2.96 6.54 -7.71
N PHE A 10 -2.09 6.81 -8.70
CA PHE A 10 -0.74 6.30 -8.73
C PHE A 10 0.10 6.85 -7.56
N LEU A 11 0.06 8.16 -7.32
CA LEU A 11 0.77 8.81 -6.20
C LEU A 11 0.33 8.25 -4.84
N TYR A 12 -0.97 8.04 -4.66
CA TYR A 12 -1.55 7.37 -3.50
C TYR A 12 -0.95 5.96 -3.33
N ALA A 13 -0.97 5.13 -4.38
CA ALA A 13 -0.49 3.76 -4.31
C ALA A 13 1.02 3.71 -4.00
N THR A 14 1.81 4.58 -4.63
CA THR A 14 3.25 4.69 -4.38
C THR A 14 3.55 5.03 -2.93
N ILE A 15 2.95 6.09 -2.38
CA ILE A 15 3.20 6.52 -1.00
C ILE A 15 2.71 5.48 -0.01
N LYS A 16 1.56 4.88 -0.27
CA LYS A 16 1.03 3.79 0.54
C LYS A 16 2.01 2.63 0.63
N TYR A 17 2.50 2.13 -0.49
CA TYR A 17 3.40 0.99 -0.46
C TYR A 17 4.76 1.34 0.15
N ILE A 18 5.28 2.56 -0.06
CA ILE A 18 6.48 3.04 0.65
C ILE A 18 6.27 2.96 2.17
N ILE A 19 5.17 3.54 2.68
CA ILE A 19 4.86 3.52 4.12
C ILE A 19 4.68 2.09 4.62
N PHE A 20 3.95 1.27 3.87
CA PHE A 20 3.72 -0.13 4.21
C PHE A 20 5.03 -0.93 4.30
N PHE A 21 5.93 -0.77 3.34
CA PHE A 21 7.22 -1.47 3.34
C PHE A 21 8.19 -0.97 4.42
N ILE A 22 8.13 0.31 4.78
CA ILE A 22 8.85 0.84 5.94
C ILE A 22 8.33 0.13 7.20
N VAL A 23 7.01 0.10 7.41
CA VAL A 23 6.41 -0.59 8.56
C VAL A 23 6.78 -2.08 8.57
N LEU A 24 6.77 -2.74 7.41
CA LEU A 24 7.17 -4.13 7.26
C LEU A 24 8.64 -4.38 7.62
N ALA A 25 9.54 -3.44 7.33
CA ALA A 25 10.96 -3.58 7.62
C ALA A 25 11.22 -3.69 9.14
N PHE A 26 10.42 -2.99 9.95
CA PHE A 26 10.56 -3.00 11.42
C PHE A 26 9.70 -4.07 12.09
N ILE A 27 8.58 -4.47 11.49
CA ILE A 27 7.75 -5.55 12.04
C ILE A 27 8.49 -6.89 11.95
N GLY A 28 8.53 -7.60 13.08
CA GLY A 28 9.15 -8.92 13.16
C GLY A 28 10.65 -8.91 12.91
N ASN A 29 11.32 -7.77 13.14
CA ASN A 29 12.78 -7.63 13.02
C ASN A 29 13.35 -8.01 11.64
N ARG A 30 12.56 -7.91 10.56
CA ARG A 30 12.99 -8.30 9.20
C ARG A 30 14.25 -7.58 8.75
N PHE A 31 14.31 -6.26 8.93
CA PHE A 31 15.49 -5.48 8.59
C PHE A 31 16.71 -5.92 9.40
N LYS A 32 16.53 -6.16 10.71
CA LYS A 32 17.60 -6.66 11.57
C LYS A 32 18.13 -8.01 11.07
N HIS A 33 17.24 -8.97 10.81
CA HIS A 33 17.64 -10.31 10.36
C HIS A 33 18.28 -10.34 8.98
N ILE A 34 17.87 -9.46 8.06
CA ILE A 34 18.39 -9.44 6.70
C ILE A 34 19.68 -8.61 6.61
N VAL A 35 19.75 -7.48 7.33
CA VAL A 35 20.85 -6.51 7.23
C VAL A 35 21.80 -6.61 8.41
N LEU A 36 21.31 -6.41 9.63
CA LEU A 36 22.18 -6.24 10.81
C LEU A 36 22.83 -7.55 11.26
N ASP A 37 22.09 -8.65 11.26
CA ASP A 37 22.60 -9.96 11.70
C ASP A 37 23.57 -10.58 10.68
N ASN A 38 23.52 -10.13 9.41
CA ASN A 38 24.37 -10.64 8.33
C ASN A 38 25.57 -9.74 7.99
N ALA A 39 25.66 -8.55 8.57
CA ALA A 39 26.76 -7.62 8.32
C ALA A 39 27.85 -7.74 9.40
N LYS A 40 29.10 -7.85 8.98
CA LYS A 40 30.30 -7.83 9.83
C LYS A 40 30.98 -6.46 9.86
N THR A 41 30.74 -5.62 8.86
CA THR A 41 31.35 -4.29 8.72
C THR A 41 30.31 -3.23 8.36
N SER A 42 30.65 -1.95 8.59
CA SER A 42 29.80 -0.82 8.21
C SER A 42 29.54 -0.74 6.69
N SER A 43 30.52 -1.14 5.87
CA SER A 43 30.37 -1.23 4.42
C SER A 43 29.33 -2.29 4.01
N GLU A 44 29.36 -3.45 4.69
CA GLU A 44 28.36 -4.51 4.46
C GLU A 44 26.97 -4.08 4.91
N ILE A 45 26.83 -3.35 6.02
CA ILE A 45 25.54 -2.77 6.44
C ILE A 45 24.97 -1.88 5.33
N PHE A 46 25.80 -1.00 4.74
CA PHE A 46 25.37 -0.13 3.66
C PHE A 46 24.93 -0.94 2.42
N SER A 47 25.74 -1.91 2.00
CA SER A 47 25.44 -2.76 0.85
C SER A 47 24.15 -3.57 1.04
N LEU A 48 23.98 -4.21 2.20
CA LEU A 48 22.78 -5.00 2.52
C LEU A 48 21.54 -4.13 2.66
N THR A 49 21.67 -2.92 3.21
CA THR A 49 20.56 -1.94 3.27
C THR A 49 20.12 -1.53 1.87
N LEU A 50 21.07 -1.21 0.99
CA LEU A 50 20.78 -0.82 -0.39
C LEU A 50 20.11 -1.97 -1.16
N ASN A 51 20.63 -3.19 -1.01
CA ASN A 51 20.05 -4.39 -1.60
C ASN A 51 18.62 -4.64 -1.09
N TYR A 52 18.37 -4.47 0.21
CA TYR A 52 17.03 -4.60 0.78
C TYR A 52 16.06 -3.57 0.18
N ILE A 53 16.46 -2.29 0.12
CA ILE A 53 15.65 -1.22 -0.46
C ILE A 53 15.36 -1.49 -1.94
N LEU A 54 16.36 -1.90 -2.72
CA LEU A 54 16.20 -2.21 -4.14
C LEU A 54 15.24 -3.39 -4.34
N HIS A 55 15.43 -4.47 -3.57
CA HIS A 55 14.57 -5.65 -3.61
C HIS A 55 13.12 -5.26 -3.37
N VAL A 56 12.85 -4.57 -2.25
CA VAL A 56 11.51 -4.10 -1.89
C VAL A 56 10.93 -3.17 -2.96
N SER A 57 11.73 -2.24 -3.50
CA SER A 57 11.28 -1.29 -4.53
C SER A 57 10.84 -2.00 -5.81
N ILE A 58 11.52 -3.08 -6.22
CA ILE A 58 11.15 -3.86 -7.40
C ILE A 58 9.80 -4.56 -7.18
N TYR A 59 9.59 -5.19 -6.02
CA TYR A 59 8.31 -5.84 -5.71
C TYR A 59 7.15 -4.86 -5.55
N MET A 60 7.45 -3.60 -5.22
CA MET A 60 6.46 -2.55 -5.12
C MET A 60 5.86 -2.15 -6.48
N ILE A 61 6.63 -2.21 -7.57
CA ILE A 61 6.20 -1.80 -8.91
C ILE A 61 4.91 -2.52 -9.37
N PRO A 62 4.84 -3.88 -9.41
CA PRO A 62 3.62 -4.55 -9.86
C PRO A 62 2.42 -4.24 -8.94
N LEU A 63 2.64 -4.08 -7.64
CA LEU A 63 1.58 -3.72 -6.70
C LEU A 63 1.03 -2.32 -7.00
N ILE A 64 1.88 -1.33 -7.23
CA ILE A 64 1.45 0.02 -7.61
C ILE A 64 0.64 -0.03 -8.92
N LEU A 65 1.14 -0.73 -9.93
CA LEU A 65 0.48 -0.80 -11.23
C LEU A 65 -0.88 -1.50 -11.12
N ILE A 66 -0.95 -2.65 -10.48
CA ILE A 66 -2.20 -3.42 -10.36
C ILE A 66 -3.24 -2.66 -9.53
N PHE A 67 -2.85 -2.04 -8.41
CA PHE A 67 -3.80 -1.45 -7.47
C PHE A 67 -4.14 0.02 -7.74
N SER A 68 -3.34 0.75 -8.52
CA SER A 68 -3.65 2.14 -8.87
C SER A 68 -4.86 2.27 -9.82
N PHE A 69 -5.00 1.36 -10.79
CA PHE A 69 -6.10 1.38 -11.75
C PHE A 69 -7.49 1.16 -11.10
N PRO A 70 -7.71 0.10 -10.29
CA PRO A 70 -8.99 -0.11 -9.63
C PRO A 70 -9.39 1.09 -8.77
N ILE A 71 -8.44 1.66 -8.01
CA ILE A 71 -8.70 2.84 -7.18
C ILE A 71 -9.17 4.02 -8.03
N TYR A 72 -8.50 4.28 -9.14
CA TYR A 72 -8.87 5.36 -10.04
C TYR A 72 -10.34 5.23 -10.52
N PHE A 73 -10.76 4.02 -10.91
CA PHE A 73 -12.14 3.78 -11.32
C PHE A 73 -13.13 3.88 -10.15
N ILE A 74 -12.79 3.34 -8.98
CA ILE A 74 -13.63 3.43 -7.78
C ILE A 74 -13.87 4.89 -7.39
N MET A 75 -12.83 5.73 -7.44
CA MET A 75 -12.95 7.15 -7.11
C MET A 75 -13.87 7.92 -8.06
N LYS A 76 -14.15 7.41 -9.26
CA LYS A 76 -15.07 8.03 -10.23
C LYS A 76 -16.54 7.64 -10.03
N ILE A 77 -16.84 6.62 -9.22
CA ILE A 77 -18.22 6.20 -8.95
C ILE A 77 -18.95 7.32 -8.23
N LYS A 78 -20.04 7.82 -8.81
CA LYS A 78 -20.83 8.92 -8.23
C LYS A 78 -21.73 8.46 -7.09
N LYS A 79 -22.43 7.34 -7.29
CA LYS A 79 -23.38 6.79 -6.33
C LYS A 79 -22.67 6.24 -5.09
N SER A 80 -23.02 6.74 -3.92
CA SER A 80 -22.41 6.40 -2.61
C SER A 80 -22.40 4.90 -2.32
N VAL A 81 -23.53 4.21 -2.52
CA VAL A 81 -23.66 2.77 -2.24
C VAL A 81 -22.70 1.95 -3.10
N PHE A 82 -22.65 2.22 -4.41
CA PHE A 82 -21.72 1.52 -5.31
C PHE A 82 -20.27 1.83 -4.96
N PHE A 83 -19.95 3.08 -4.60
CA PHE A 83 -18.62 3.45 -4.14
C PHE A 83 -18.19 2.66 -2.89
N LEU A 84 -19.06 2.56 -1.88
CA LEU A 84 -18.79 1.79 -0.66
C LEU A 84 -18.58 0.30 -0.94
N LEU A 85 -19.45 -0.31 -1.76
CA LEU A 85 -19.29 -1.71 -2.12
C LEU A 85 -17.97 -1.96 -2.87
N SER A 86 -17.64 -1.10 -3.84
CA SER A 86 -16.40 -1.27 -4.61
C SER A 86 -15.14 -1.04 -3.76
N ILE A 87 -15.14 -0.09 -2.81
CA ILE A 87 -13.96 0.11 -1.95
C ILE A 87 -13.79 -1.03 -0.94
N VAL A 88 -14.88 -1.60 -0.43
CA VAL A 88 -14.82 -2.80 0.44
C VAL A 88 -14.28 -3.99 -0.33
N LEU A 89 -14.81 -4.26 -1.53
CA LEU A 89 -14.33 -5.34 -2.40
C LEU A 89 -12.86 -5.14 -2.78
N PHE A 90 -12.45 -3.90 -3.03
CA PHE A 90 -11.06 -3.55 -3.30
C PHE A 90 -10.13 -3.93 -2.13
N PHE A 91 -10.46 -3.55 -0.90
CA PHE A 91 -9.63 -3.90 0.26
C PHE A 91 -9.62 -5.39 0.57
N ILE A 92 -10.74 -6.09 0.34
CA ILE A 92 -10.78 -7.56 0.43
C ILE A 92 -9.81 -8.16 -0.60
N GLY A 93 -9.94 -7.77 -1.86
CA GLY A 93 -9.06 -8.26 -2.93
C GLY A 93 -7.59 -7.96 -2.65
N GLU A 94 -7.31 -6.77 -2.15
CA GLU A 94 -5.97 -6.38 -1.75
C GLU A 94 -5.40 -7.24 -0.61
N TYR A 95 -6.20 -7.46 0.43
CA TYR A 95 -5.83 -8.35 1.53
C TYR A 95 -5.52 -9.76 1.04
N TYR A 96 -6.36 -10.32 0.17
CA TYR A 96 -6.15 -11.65 -0.39
C TYR A 96 -4.87 -11.70 -1.24
N PHE A 97 -4.70 -10.75 -2.15
CA PHE A 97 -3.53 -10.68 -3.02
C PHE A 97 -2.25 -10.59 -2.20
N TYR A 98 -2.20 -9.71 -1.20
CA TYR A 98 -1.02 -9.55 -0.37
C TYR A 98 -0.78 -10.77 0.54
N THR A 99 -1.81 -11.19 1.28
CA THR A 99 -1.68 -12.24 2.30
C THR A 99 -1.33 -13.58 1.70
N TYR A 100 -1.94 -13.96 0.57
CA TYR A 100 -1.76 -15.31 0.03
C TYR A 100 -0.67 -15.39 -1.05
N LEU A 101 -0.43 -14.32 -1.82
CA LEU A 101 0.59 -14.36 -2.88
C LEU A 101 1.95 -13.83 -2.42
N TYR A 102 2.00 -12.91 -1.45
CA TYR A 102 3.25 -12.24 -1.04
C TYR A 102 3.69 -12.57 0.39
N ALA A 103 2.76 -12.82 1.32
CA ALA A 103 3.08 -13.03 2.73
C ALA A 103 2.29 -14.16 3.41
N PRO A 104 2.29 -15.41 2.87
CA PRO A 104 1.46 -16.50 3.38
C PRO A 104 1.78 -16.91 4.83
N SER A 105 2.99 -16.64 5.31
CA SER A 105 3.45 -17.01 6.64
C SER A 105 2.95 -16.10 7.76
N ASN A 106 2.52 -14.86 7.46
CA ASN A 106 2.06 -13.93 8.50
C ASN A 106 0.89 -13.06 8.01
N LYS A 107 -0.33 -13.53 8.33
CA LYS A 107 -1.60 -12.90 7.95
C LYS A 107 -1.81 -11.51 8.55
N ILE A 108 -1.16 -11.20 9.68
CA ILE A 108 -1.22 -9.88 10.33
C ILE A 108 -0.68 -8.78 9.40
N LEU A 109 0.25 -9.11 8.50
CA LEU A 109 0.80 -8.13 7.55
C LEU A 109 -0.25 -7.60 6.58
N GLY A 110 -1.21 -8.43 6.17
CA GLY A 110 -2.34 -7.99 5.36
C GLY A 110 -3.24 -6.99 6.09
N ILE A 111 -3.39 -7.14 7.41
CA ILE A 111 -4.17 -6.21 8.24
C ILE A 111 -3.47 -4.83 8.29
N TYR A 112 -2.16 -4.79 8.51
CA TYR A 112 -1.41 -3.53 8.47
C TYR A 112 -1.54 -2.82 7.12
N ASN A 113 -1.50 -3.59 6.02
CA ASN A 113 -1.69 -3.04 4.69
C ASN A 113 -3.08 -2.38 4.52
N ILE A 114 -4.16 -3.03 4.99
CA ILE A 114 -5.52 -2.45 4.97
C ILE A 114 -5.57 -1.16 5.80
N ILE A 115 -5.03 -1.18 7.03
CA ILE A 115 -5.09 -0.02 7.94
C ILE A 115 -4.39 1.19 7.29
N ILE A 116 -3.17 0.99 6.79
CA ILE A 116 -2.41 2.05 6.11
C ILE A 116 -3.17 2.55 4.88
N SER A 117 -3.77 1.64 4.12
CA SER A 117 -4.58 1.99 2.95
C SER A 117 -5.77 2.86 3.30
N ILE A 118 -6.56 2.50 4.32
CA ILE A 118 -7.73 3.27 4.75
C ILE A 118 -7.31 4.68 5.18
N ILE A 119 -6.28 4.79 6.03
CA ILE A 119 -5.80 6.08 6.53
C ILE A 119 -5.38 6.97 5.37
N LEU A 120 -4.53 6.46 4.47
CA LEU A 120 -4.04 7.25 3.35
C LEU A 120 -5.14 7.58 2.34
N LEU A 121 -6.13 6.70 2.16
CA LEU A 121 -7.24 6.92 1.24
C LEU A 121 -8.04 8.15 1.70
N LEU A 122 -8.32 8.22 3.01
CA LEU A 122 -8.96 9.37 3.62
C LEU A 122 -8.10 10.62 3.48
N VAL A 123 -6.80 10.57 3.80
CA VAL A 123 -5.89 11.74 3.68
C VAL A 123 -5.85 12.28 2.25
N PHE A 124 -5.75 11.41 1.25
CA PHE A 124 -5.60 11.81 -0.15
C PHE A 124 -6.90 12.31 -0.77
N PHE A 125 -7.99 11.57 -0.54
CA PHE A 125 -9.23 11.69 -1.29
C PHE A 125 -10.43 12.15 -0.44
N TYR A 126 -10.25 12.62 0.80
CA TYR A 126 -11.36 12.99 1.70
C TYR A 126 -12.46 13.86 1.05
N LYS A 127 -12.14 14.79 0.14
CA LYS A 127 -13.09 15.74 -0.49
C LYS A 127 -13.89 15.01 -1.56
N VAL A 128 -13.21 14.16 -2.32
CA VAL A 128 -13.81 13.29 -3.33
C VAL A 128 -14.72 12.26 -2.67
N ILE A 129 -14.32 11.73 -1.51
CA ILE A 129 -15.15 10.79 -0.75
C ILE A 129 -16.35 11.53 -0.16
N ARG A 130 -16.13 12.63 0.53
CA ARG A 130 -17.17 13.45 1.18
C ARG A 130 -18.25 13.91 0.18
N SER A 131 -17.87 14.35 -1.03
CA SER A 131 -18.86 14.83 -2.01
C SER A 131 -19.86 13.76 -2.42
N LYS A 132 -19.48 12.47 -2.41
CA LYS A 132 -20.37 11.34 -2.76
C LYS A 132 -21.52 11.11 -1.78
N PHE A 133 -21.41 11.64 -0.57
CA PHE A 133 -22.40 11.45 0.49
C PHE A 133 -23.21 12.72 0.80
N ILE A 134 -22.84 13.84 0.18
CA ILE A 134 -23.53 15.14 0.36
C ILE A 134 -24.38 15.46 -0.86
N GLU A 135 -23.96 15.07 -2.05
CA GLU A 135 -24.75 15.22 -3.27
C GLU A 135 -25.82 14.11 -3.35
N PRO A 136 -27.11 14.46 -3.46
CA PRO A 136 -28.22 13.50 -3.56
C PRO A 136 -28.21 12.70 -4.88
#